data_AF-A0A1I7XC56-F1
#
_entry.id   AF-A0A1I7XC56-F1
#
_cell.length_a   1.000
_cell.length_b   1.000
_cell.length_c   1.000
_cell.angle_alpha   90.00
_cell.angle_beta   90.00
_cell.angle_gamma   90.00
#
_symmetry.space_group_name_H-M   'P 1'
#
loop_
_entity.id
_entity.type
_entity.pdbx_description
1 polymer ?
#
loop_
_entity_poly.entity_id
_entity_poly.type
_entity_poly.pdbx_seq_one_letter_code
_entity_poly.pdbx_strand_id
1 'polypeptide(L)'
;MWCWDMTTTRFIAIGFWCREMLSALGSPSYILTPVQFIMTYSRHAQFYVATVLSINRMTAVVYPAKYSKIWGSHLFPILLSIFLLPLLSSWYLLPTQTLLAHYPMGGLTITYIKMIDNPWNSVTYMTMVVGSFCGVFIFISTIVTYYKLNNINIRECNRTMKTEHSLLVVGLVSSTTTFCLAVVELPFYILCNYFMDAYLFFVATCIKQLLIDIMFVFCPWSMFLVCTGIRKAILDMLRPVPHIPQKQFAGRISTVSNIL
;
A
#
# COMPACT_ATOMS: atom_id res chain seq x y z
N MET A 1 -4.91 10.10 7.13
CA MET A 1 -5.70 9.86 5.90
C MET A 1 -6.27 8.44 5.78
N TRP A 2 -6.33 7.66 6.87
CA TRP A 2 -6.71 6.24 6.85
C TRP A 2 -8.09 5.95 7.47
N CYS A 3 -8.55 6.84 8.36
CA CYS A 3 -9.91 6.77 8.89
C CYS A 3 -10.93 7.27 7.85
N TRP A 4 -10.52 8.18 6.95
CA TRP A 4 -11.46 8.80 6.03
C TRP A 4 -11.98 7.81 4.99
N ASP A 5 -11.19 7.03 4.26
CA ASP A 5 -11.72 6.12 3.22
C ASP A 5 -12.67 5.02 3.75
N MET A 6 -12.32 4.42 4.90
CA MET A 6 -13.19 3.44 5.58
C MET A 6 -14.44 4.05 6.21
N THR A 7 -14.36 5.31 6.68
CA THR A 7 -15.53 6.00 7.20
C THR A 7 -16.34 6.64 6.08
N THR A 8 -15.79 7.18 5.01
CA THR A 8 -16.59 7.78 3.93
C THR A 8 -17.32 6.71 3.15
N THR A 9 -16.69 5.65 2.67
CA THR A 9 -17.44 4.62 1.91
C THR A 9 -18.51 3.92 2.75
N ARG A 10 -18.29 3.73 4.06
CA ARG A 10 -19.26 3.07 4.96
C ARG A 10 -20.25 4.04 5.63
N PHE A 11 -19.89 5.28 5.96
CA PHE A 11 -20.81 6.30 6.49
C PHE A 11 -21.61 7.01 5.40
N ILE A 12 -21.11 7.09 4.17
CA ILE A 12 -21.92 7.51 3.03
C ILE A 12 -23.02 6.46 2.74
N ALA A 13 -22.79 5.19 3.10
CA ALA A 13 -23.83 4.17 3.13
C ALA A 13 -24.77 4.27 4.36
N ILE A 14 -24.35 4.94 5.45
CA ILE A 14 -25.22 5.31 6.58
C ILE A 14 -25.99 6.56 6.16
N GLY A 15 -27.12 6.33 5.48
CA GLY A 15 -27.87 7.29 4.66
C GLY A 15 -28.42 8.58 5.30
N PHE A 16 -27.95 9.01 6.48
CA PHE A 16 -28.52 10.13 7.23
C PHE A 16 -28.29 11.50 6.58
N TRP A 17 -27.17 11.70 5.87
CA TRP A 17 -26.83 12.95 5.16
C TRP A 17 -26.77 12.78 3.64
N CYS A 18 -27.21 11.62 3.16
CA CYS A 18 -27.02 11.17 1.80
C CYS A 18 -27.84 12.01 0.81
N ARG A 19 -29.03 12.45 1.23
CA ARG A 19 -29.91 13.27 0.40
C ARG A 19 -29.39 14.70 0.28
N GLU A 20 -28.91 15.27 1.37
CA GLU A 20 -28.35 16.63 1.45
C GLU A 20 -27.05 16.71 0.66
N MET A 21 -26.14 15.75 0.85
CA MET A 21 -24.90 15.68 0.08
C MET A 21 -25.15 15.46 -1.41
N LEU A 22 -26.11 14.61 -1.79
CA LEU A 22 -26.48 14.44 -3.20
C LEU A 22 -27.08 15.71 -3.80
N SER A 23 -27.89 16.45 -3.04
CA SER A 23 -28.46 17.73 -3.50
C SER A 23 -27.41 18.82 -3.68
N ALA A 24 -26.35 18.82 -2.86
CA ALA A 24 -25.29 19.82 -2.90
C ALA A 24 -24.14 19.47 -3.88
N LEU A 25 -23.83 18.17 -4.06
CA LEU A 25 -22.65 17.68 -4.78
C LEU A 25 -23.00 16.73 -5.95
N GLY A 26 -24.28 16.54 -6.26
CA GLY A 26 -24.73 15.70 -7.37
C GLY A 26 -24.51 16.34 -8.75
N SER A 27 -24.25 17.64 -8.81
CA SER A 27 -23.86 18.32 -10.05
C SER A 27 -22.36 18.15 -10.33
N PRO A 28 -21.96 18.03 -11.61
CA PRO A 28 -20.55 17.90 -11.97
C PRO A 28 -19.77 19.13 -11.51
N SER A 29 -18.78 18.89 -10.65
CA SER A 29 -17.97 19.94 -10.04
C SER A 29 -16.51 19.49 -9.90
N TYR A 30 -15.62 20.45 -9.65
CA TYR A 30 -14.20 20.18 -9.38
C TYR A 30 -13.89 19.98 -7.89
N ILE A 31 -14.90 20.12 -7.01
CA ILE A 31 -14.72 20.11 -5.56
C ILE A 31 -14.29 18.71 -5.06
N LEU A 32 -14.90 17.65 -5.62
CA LEU A 32 -14.62 16.25 -5.25
C LEU A 32 -13.45 15.64 -6.04
N THR A 33 -12.96 16.33 -7.08
CA THR A 33 -11.86 15.86 -7.93
C THR A 33 -10.56 15.62 -7.16
N PRO A 34 -10.08 16.52 -6.28
CA PRO A 34 -8.87 16.25 -5.50
C PRO A 34 -9.03 15.04 -4.56
N VAL A 35 -10.22 14.82 -4.01
CA VAL A 35 -10.50 13.66 -3.14
C VAL A 35 -10.39 12.36 -3.95
N GLN A 36 -11.04 12.30 -5.11
CA GLN A 36 -10.97 11.15 -6.02
C GLN A 36 -9.54 10.88 -6.52
N PHE A 37 -8.80 11.94 -6.84
CA PHE A 37 -7.40 11.85 -7.24
C PHE A 37 -6.55 11.28 -6.12
N ILE A 38 -6.64 11.82 -4.90
CA ILE A 38 -5.84 11.35 -3.75
C ILE A 38 -6.14 9.89 -3.42
N MET A 39 -7.40 9.46 -3.48
CA MET A 39 -7.78 8.07 -3.25
C MET A 39 -7.16 7.13 -4.29
N THR A 40 -7.24 7.48 -5.57
CA THR A 40 -6.70 6.67 -6.67
C THR A 40 -5.17 6.66 -6.65
N TYR A 41 -4.55 7.82 -6.42
CA TYR A 41 -3.11 7.98 -6.26
C TYR A 41 -2.57 7.12 -5.12
N SER A 42 -3.21 7.19 -3.95
CA SER A 42 -2.80 6.42 -2.77
C SER A 42 -2.86 4.92 -3.03
N ARG A 43 -3.89 4.46 -3.76
CA ARG A 43 -4.03 3.05 -4.15
C ARG A 43 -2.89 2.61 -5.07
N HIS A 44 -2.58 3.39 -6.10
CA HIS A 44 -1.47 3.06 -7.00
C HIS A 44 -0.11 3.11 -6.29
N ALA A 45 0.09 4.09 -5.42
CA ALA A 45 1.31 4.21 -4.62
C ALA A 45 1.56 2.96 -3.77
N GLN A 46 0.51 2.36 -3.20
CA GLN A 46 0.63 1.12 -2.45
C GLN A 46 1.13 -0.05 -3.30
N PHE A 47 0.66 -0.20 -4.55
CA PHE A 47 1.17 -1.24 -5.45
C PHE A 47 2.66 -1.05 -5.76
N TYR A 48 3.10 0.18 -5.99
CA TYR A 48 4.52 0.48 -6.22
C TYR A 48 5.37 0.23 -4.97
N VAL A 49 4.92 0.68 -3.78
CA VAL A 49 5.60 0.42 -2.50
C VAL A 49 5.72 -1.08 -2.24
N ALA A 50 4.64 -1.84 -2.44
CA ALA A 50 4.65 -3.30 -2.26
C ALA A 50 5.66 -3.98 -3.20
N THR A 51 5.77 -3.50 -4.45
CA THR A 51 6.75 -3.99 -5.42
C THR A 51 8.17 -3.72 -4.98
N VAL A 52 8.48 -2.47 -4.60
CA VAL A 52 9.82 -2.09 -4.11
C VAL A 52 10.18 -2.87 -2.86
N LEU A 53 9.25 -3.03 -1.92
CA LEU A 53 9.48 -3.80 -0.69
C LEU A 53 9.78 -5.27 -0.99
N SER A 54 9.11 -5.86 -1.99
CA SER A 54 9.37 -7.24 -2.41
C SER A 54 10.76 -7.38 -3.06
N ILE A 55 11.15 -6.43 -3.92
CA ILE A 55 12.50 -6.39 -4.51
C ILE A 55 13.57 -6.17 -3.43
N ASN A 56 13.30 -5.33 -2.43
CA ASN A 56 14.18 -5.10 -1.29
C ASN A 56 14.53 -6.40 -0.57
N ARG A 57 13.51 -7.20 -0.27
CA ARG A 57 13.67 -8.49 0.41
C ARG A 57 14.42 -9.50 -0.46
N MET A 58 14.06 -9.57 -1.74
CA MET A 58 14.78 -10.42 -2.70
C MET A 58 16.27 -10.05 -2.75
N THR A 59 16.60 -8.76 -2.80
CA THR A 59 17.99 -8.29 -2.86
C THR A 59 18.76 -8.62 -1.59
N ALA A 60 18.14 -8.50 -0.42
CA ALA A 60 18.74 -8.85 0.86
C ALA A 60 19.13 -10.33 0.95
N VAL A 61 18.28 -11.22 0.41
CA VAL A 61 18.52 -12.67 0.42
C VAL A 61 19.51 -13.10 -0.68
N VAL A 62 19.40 -12.53 -1.88
CA VAL A 62 20.26 -12.90 -3.00
C VAL A 62 21.69 -12.36 -2.83
N TYR A 63 21.83 -11.12 -2.34
CA TYR A 63 23.10 -10.39 -2.24
C TYR A 63 23.34 -9.78 -0.84
N PRO A 64 23.46 -10.57 0.23
CA PRO A 64 23.57 -10.06 1.60
C PRO A 64 24.77 -9.12 1.82
N ALA A 65 25.93 -9.42 1.23
CA ALA A 65 27.16 -8.64 1.42
C ALA A 65 27.17 -7.28 0.68
N LYS A 66 26.41 -7.15 -0.41
CA LYS A 66 26.35 -5.93 -1.23
C LYS A 66 25.08 -5.12 -1.00
N TYR A 67 24.12 -5.65 -0.22
CA TYR A 67 22.82 -5.06 0.03
C TYR A 67 22.92 -3.60 0.49
N SER A 68 23.70 -3.30 1.55
CA SER A 68 23.74 -1.93 2.10
C SER A 68 24.31 -0.90 1.12
N LYS A 69 25.27 -1.31 0.27
CA LYS A 69 25.87 -0.45 -0.75
C LYS A 69 24.91 -0.18 -1.91
N ILE A 70 24.17 -1.20 -2.36
CA ILE A 70 23.18 -1.08 -3.43
C ILE A 70 22.06 -0.14 -2.98
N TRP A 71 21.47 -0.41 -1.83
CA TRP A 71 20.35 0.38 -1.32
C TRP A 71 20.77 1.77 -0.87
N GLY A 72 21.94 1.94 -0.25
CA GLY A 72 22.46 3.26 0.12
C GLY A 72 22.66 4.18 -1.08
N SER A 73 23.13 3.64 -2.22
CA SER A 73 23.34 4.44 -3.44
C SER A 73 22.06 4.69 -4.26
N HIS A 74 21.05 3.82 -4.15
CA HIS A 74 19.83 3.89 -4.97
C HIS A 74 18.57 4.26 -4.17
N LEU A 75 18.68 4.57 -2.88
CA LEU A 75 17.53 4.90 -2.04
C LEU A 75 16.74 6.10 -2.59
N PHE A 76 17.45 7.17 -2.99
CA PHE A 76 16.81 8.38 -3.51
C PHE A 76 16.02 8.13 -4.81
N PRO A 77 16.58 7.51 -5.88
CA PRO A 77 15.81 7.23 -7.09
C PRO A 77 14.65 6.25 -6.86
N ILE A 78 14.78 5.31 -5.92
CA ILE A 78 13.69 4.40 -5.55
C ILE A 78 12.57 5.14 -4.82
N LEU A 79 12.88 6.04 -3.90
CA LEU A 79 11.86 6.87 -3.25
C LEU A 79 11.18 7.78 -4.26
N LEU A 80 11.95 8.40 -5.14
CA LEU A 80 11.42 9.27 -6.18
C LEU A 80 10.46 8.49 -7.11
N SER A 81 10.79 7.25 -7.49
CA SER A 81 9.91 6.43 -8.35
C SER A 81 8.59 6.06 -7.66
N ILE A 82 8.61 5.77 -6.35
CA ILE A 82 7.41 5.49 -5.56
C ILE A 82 6.43 6.67 -5.57
N PHE A 83 6.92 7.92 -5.58
CA PHE A 83 6.06 9.10 -5.61
C PHE A 83 5.65 9.53 -7.02
N LEU A 84 6.56 9.41 -8.01
CA LEU A 84 6.32 9.85 -9.39
C LEU A 84 5.48 8.87 -10.21
N LEU A 85 5.73 7.56 -10.11
CA LEU A 85 4.98 6.56 -10.90
C LEU A 85 3.46 6.61 -10.65
N PRO A 86 2.96 6.72 -9.40
CA PRO A 86 1.53 6.83 -9.17
C PRO A 86 0.94 8.18 -9.64
N LEU A 87 1.75 9.25 -9.76
CA LEU A 87 1.30 10.48 -10.41
C LEU A 87 1.09 10.24 -11.91
N LEU A 88 2.06 9.60 -12.57
CA LEU A 88 1.97 9.23 -13.99
C LEU A 88 0.87 8.22 -14.28
N SER A 89 0.45 7.42 -13.31
CA SER A 89 -0.68 6.51 -13.48
C SER A 89 -2.03 7.11 -13.09
N SER A 90 -2.08 8.28 -12.42
CA SER A 90 -3.33 8.91 -11.95
C SER A 90 -3.64 10.27 -12.59
N TRP A 91 -2.72 10.85 -13.35
CA TRP A 91 -2.82 12.23 -13.86
C TRP A 91 -4.09 12.50 -14.68
N TYR A 92 -4.64 11.48 -15.38
CA TYR A 92 -5.83 11.63 -16.21
C TYR A 92 -7.09 12.01 -15.41
N LEU A 93 -7.10 11.85 -14.08
CA LEU A 93 -8.20 12.26 -13.21
C LEU A 93 -8.20 13.76 -12.88
N LEU A 94 -7.04 14.44 -12.91
CA LEU A 94 -6.92 15.85 -12.54
C LEU A 94 -7.82 16.79 -13.36
N PRO A 95 -7.92 16.65 -14.70
CA PRO A 95 -8.79 17.51 -15.47
C PRO A 95 -10.27 17.13 -15.35
N THR A 96 -10.61 15.92 -14.88
CA THR A 96 -11.99 15.40 -14.92
C THR A 96 -12.91 16.04 -13.87
N GLN A 97 -14.15 16.28 -14.28
CA GLN A 97 -15.22 16.69 -13.36
C GLN A 97 -15.75 15.48 -12.62
N THR A 98 -15.95 15.63 -11.32
CA THR A 98 -16.49 14.59 -10.45
C THR A 98 -17.89 14.97 -9.99
N LEU A 99 -18.73 13.97 -9.79
CA LEU A 99 -20.08 14.14 -9.29
C LEU A 99 -20.40 13.04 -8.29
N LEU A 100 -21.30 13.35 -7.37
CA LEU A 100 -21.81 12.38 -6.42
C LEU A 100 -22.99 11.63 -7.05
N ALA A 101 -22.83 10.35 -7.34
CA ALA A 101 -23.88 9.52 -7.93
C ALA A 101 -24.44 8.54 -6.91
N HIS A 102 -25.71 8.18 -7.10
CA HIS A 102 -26.34 7.13 -6.33
C HIS A 102 -25.67 5.78 -6.64
N TYR A 103 -25.30 5.06 -5.59
CA TYR A 103 -24.72 3.74 -5.73
C TYR A 103 -25.83 2.67 -5.69
N PRO A 104 -25.84 1.66 -6.59
CA PRO A 104 -26.93 0.69 -6.69
C PRO A 104 -27.21 -0.11 -5.41
N MET A 105 -26.25 -0.15 -4.46
CA MET A 105 -26.33 -0.87 -3.20
C MET A 105 -26.73 0.01 -2.00
N GLY A 106 -27.17 1.24 -2.27
CA GLY A 106 -27.37 2.27 -1.24
C GLY A 106 -26.09 3.06 -0.96
N GLY A 107 -26.27 4.33 -0.60
CA GLY A 107 -25.18 5.28 -0.42
C GLY A 107 -24.83 6.05 -1.70
N LEU A 108 -23.75 6.83 -1.60
CA LEU A 108 -23.20 7.65 -2.66
C LEU A 108 -21.79 7.20 -3.02
N THR A 109 -21.48 7.29 -4.30
CA THR A 109 -20.12 7.11 -4.79
C THR A 109 -19.70 8.36 -5.55
N ILE A 110 -18.41 8.69 -5.50
CA ILE A 110 -17.85 9.71 -6.36
C ILE A 110 -17.67 9.07 -7.74
N THR A 111 -18.45 9.50 -8.71
CA THR A 111 -18.24 9.18 -10.12
C THR A 111 -17.59 10.37 -10.80
N TYR A 112 -17.09 10.13 -12.00
CA TYR A 112 -16.43 11.16 -12.79
C TYR A 112 -16.90 11.06 -14.23
N ILE A 113 -16.95 12.20 -14.90
CA ILE A 113 -17.26 12.27 -16.32
C ILE A 113 -15.96 11.98 -17.05
N LYS A 114 -15.95 10.91 -17.85
CA LYS A 114 -14.82 10.59 -18.73
C LYS A 114 -14.70 11.71 -19.77
N MET A 115 -13.55 12.38 -19.80
CA MET A 115 -13.31 13.47 -20.74
C MET A 115 -13.11 12.99 -22.18
N ILE A 116 -12.63 11.76 -22.34
CA ILE A 116 -12.39 11.09 -23.63
C ILE A 116 -12.80 9.63 -23.44
N ASP A 117 -13.55 9.08 -24.40
CA ASP A 117 -14.05 7.69 -24.43
C ASP A 117 -12.95 6.64 -24.70
N ASN A 118 -11.75 6.86 -24.16
CA ASN A 118 -10.65 5.92 -24.25
C ASN A 118 -10.62 5.04 -22.99
N PRO A 119 -10.51 3.69 -23.08
CA PRO A 119 -10.39 2.80 -21.92
C PRO A 119 -9.28 3.21 -20.93
N TRP A 120 -8.22 3.86 -21.40
CA TRP A 120 -7.11 4.37 -20.59
C TRP A 120 -7.49 5.46 -19.59
N ASN A 121 -8.63 6.13 -19.78
CA ASN A 121 -9.18 7.10 -18.83
C ASN A 121 -10.11 6.47 -17.79
N SER A 122 -10.17 5.13 -17.76
CA SER A 122 -10.92 4.40 -16.76
C SER A 122 -10.06 4.05 -15.55
N VAL A 123 -10.51 4.45 -14.35
CA VAL A 123 -9.83 4.14 -13.08
C VAL A 123 -9.68 2.65 -12.88
N THR A 124 -10.71 1.87 -13.17
CA THR A 124 -10.70 0.41 -13.00
C THR A 124 -9.74 -0.24 -13.98
N TYR A 125 -9.71 0.21 -15.24
CA TYR A 125 -8.77 -0.28 -16.24
C TYR A 125 -7.30 0.01 -15.86
N MET A 126 -6.98 1.25 -15.47
CA MET A 126 -5.62 1.61 -15.07
C MET A 126 -5.19 0.88 -13.78
N THR A 127 -6.12 0.69 -12.83
CA THR A 127 -5.88 -0.10 -11.61
C THR A 127 -5.58 -1.56 -11.95
N MET A 128 -6.31 -2.15 -12.90
CA MET A 128 -6.06 -3.51 -13.38
C MET A 128 -4.67 -3.64 -14.01
N VAL A 129 -4.30 -2.72 -14.92
CA VAL A 129 -3.00 -2.75 -15.61
C VAL A 129 -1.84 -2.60 -14.61
N VAL A 130 -1.90 -1.57 -13.75
CA VAL A 130 -0.86 -1.31 -12.74
C VAL A 130 -0.79 -2.46 -11.73
N GLY A 131 -1.95 -2.92 -11.24
CA GLY A 131 -2.04 -4.02 -10.28
C GLY A 131 -1.50 -5.34 -10.84
N SER A 132 -1.82 -5.67 -12.09
CA SER A 132 -1.31 -6.87 -12.76
C SER A 132 0.21 -6.81 -12.96
N PHE A 133 0.71 -5.68 -13.49
CA PHE A 133 2.15 -5.48 -13.69
C PHE A 133 2.91 -5.60 -12.36
N CYS A 134 2.49 -4.87 -11.33
CA CYS A 134 3.10 -4.94 -10.00
C CYS A 134 2.98 -6.35 -9.40
N GLY A 135 1.81 -6.99 -9.52
CA GLY A 135 1.56 -8.34 -9.02
C GLY A 135 2.52 -9.38 -9.60
N VAL A 136 2.80 -9.33 -10.91
CA VAL A 136 3.78 -10.23 -11.57
C VAL A 136 5.18 -10.02 -11.01
N PHE A 137 5.64 -8.77 -10.88
CA PHE A 137 6.97 -8.49 -10.30
C PHE A 137 7.08 -9.01 -8.87
N ILE A 138 6.07 -8.74 -8.04
CA ILE A 138 6.04 -9.20 -6.64
C ILE A 138 6.04 -10.73 -6.60
N PHE A 139 5.28 -11.41 -7.46
CA PHE A 139 5.22 -12.87 -7.50
C PHE A 139 6.57 -13.48 -7.85
N ILE A 140 7.23 -12.99 -8.91
CA ILE A 140 8.55 -13.44 -9.33
C ILE A 140 9.59 -13.21 -8.22
N SER A 141 9.64 -12.00 -7.65
CA SER A 141 10.61 -11.70 -6.58
C SER A 141 10.38 -12.56 -5.35
N THR A 142 9.13 -12.88 -5.02
CA THR A 142 8.79 -13.75 -3.89
C THR A 142 9.24 -15.19 -4.14
N ILE A 143 9.04 -15.72 -5.34
CA ILE A 143 9.52 -17.06 -5.73
C ILE A 143 11.04 -17.15 -5.60
N VAL A 144 11.78 -16.18 -6.15
CA VAL A 144 13.24 -16.14 -6.06
C VAL A 144 13.70 -16.11 -4.59
N THR A 145 13.03 -15.29 -3.78
CA THR A 145 13.33 -15.16 -2.35
C THR A 145 13.12 -16.49 -1.63
N TYR A 146 12.00 -17.18 -1.90
CA TYR A 146 11.69 -18.49 -1.32
C TYR A 146 12.73 -19.56 -1.69
N TYR A 147 13.06 -19.69 -2.98
CA TYR A 147 14.05 -20.68 -3.44
C TYR A 147 15.43 -20.45 -2.81
N LYS A 148 15.89 -19.20 -2.78
CA LYS A 148 17.20 -18.88 -2.20
C LYS A 148 17.23 -19.11 -0.69
N LEU A 149 16.15 -18.80 0.02
CA LEU A 149 16.08 -19.06 1.46
C LEU A 149 16.08 -20.54 1.80
N ASN A 150 15.37 -21.37 1.02
CA ASN A 150 15.38 -22.81 1.22
C ASN A 150 16.77 -23.44 0.97
N ASN A 151 17.59 -22.81 0.12
CA ASN A 151 18.92 -23.30 -0.21
C ASN A 151 20.04 -22.76 0.71
N ILE A 152 19.77 -21.76 1.54
CA ILE A 152 20.75 -21.24 2.52
C ILE A 152 20.80 -22.20 3.72
N ASN A 153 22.02 -22.67 4.04
CA ASN A 153 22.28 -23.69 5.06
C ASN A 153 21.69 -23.30 6.44
N ILE A 154 20.93 -24.24 7.01
CA ILE A 154 20.04 -24.11 8.18
C ILE A 154 20.72 -23.59 9.48
N ARG A 155 22.06 -23.57 9.58
CA ARG A 155 22.80 -23.34 10.83
C ARG A 155 22.98 -21.88 11.27
N GLU A 156 23.20 -20.93 10.36
CA GLU A 156 23.30 -19.48 10.69
C GLU A 156 21.91 -18.81 10.79
N CYS A 157 20.88 -19.53 10.36
CA CYS A 157 19.57 -19.01 10.01
C CYS A 157 18.60 -19.01 11.20
N ASN A 158 18.74 -19.92 12.18
CA ASN A 158 17.71 -20.20 13.21
C ASN A 158 17.25 -19.02 14.09
N ARG A 159 18.06 -17.95 14.28
CA ARG A 159 17.66 -16.79 15.12
C ARG A 159 17.10 -15.62 14.31
N THR A 160 17.55 -15.45 13.08
CA THR A 160 17.09 -14.43 12.12
C THR A 160 15.90 -14.93 11.28
N MET A 161 15.73 -16.25 11.14
CA MET A 161 14.70 -16.93 10.35
C MET A 161 13.27 -16.65 10.79
N LYS A 162 12.97 -16.56 12.09
CA LYS A 162 11.57 -16.38 12.49
C LYS A 162 11.01 -15.04 12.02
N THR A 163 11.79 -13.97 12.16
CA THR A 163 11.40 -12.63 11.73
C THR A 163 11.36 -12.55 10.20
N GLU A 164 12.36 -13.10 9.50
CA GLU A 164 12.40 -13.10 8.04
C GLU A 164 11.29 -13.98 7.43
N HIS A 165 11.04 -15.18 7.97
CA HIS A 165 9.97 -16.06 7.51
C HIS A 165 8.58 -15.43 7.67
N SER A 166 8.30 -14.84 8.83
CA SER A 166 7.04 -14.15 9.04
C SER A 166 6.92 -12.91 8.14
N LEU A 167 8.01 -12.18 7.87
CA LEU A 167 8.00 -11.09 6.89
C LEU A 167 7.72 -11.61 5.47
N LEU A 168 8.26 -12.77 5.08
CA LEU A 168 7.97 -13.39 3.78
C LEU A 168 6.52 -13.84 3.65
N VAL A 169 5.96 -14.45 4.70
CA VAL A 169 4.53 -14.82 4.73
C VAL A 169 3.67 -13.57 4.53
N VAL A 170 4.02 -12.45 5.17
CA VAL A 170 3.34 -11.17 4.93
C VAL A 170 3.48 -10.70 3.49
N GLY A 171 4.66 -10.87 2.88
CA GLY A 171 4.90 -10.55 1.47
C GLY A 171 4.09 -11.42 0.50
N LEU A 172 3.98 -12.72 0.79
CA LEU A 172 3.17 -13.68 0.03
C LEU A 172 1.67 -13.38 0.11
N VAL A 173 1.19 -13.04 1.31
CA VAL A 173 -0.22 -12.64 1.49
C VAL A 173 -0.48 -11.35 0.71
N SER A 174 0.39 -10.34 0.85
CA SER A 174 0.27 -9.07 0.12
C SER A 174 0.32 -9.23 -1.41
N SER A 175 1.18 -10.11 -1.93
CA SER A 175 1.29 -10.38 -3.36
C SER A 175 0.05 -11.09 -3.91
N THR A 176 -0.44 -12.09 -3.17
CA THR A 176 -1.63 -12.84 -3.53
C THR A 176 -2.86 -11.95 -3.51
N THR A 177 -3.03 -11.11 -2.49
CA THR A 177 -4.16 -10.16 -2.42
C THR A 177 -4.09 -9.12 -3.54
N THR A 178 -2.89 -8.63 -3.89
CA THR A 178 -2.70 -7.67 -4.99
C THR A 178 -3.04 -8.29 -6.35
N PHE A 179 -2.64 -9.54 -6.56
CA PHE A 179 -2.97 -10.26 -7.78
C PHE A 179 -4.48 -10.58 -7.87
N CYS A 180 -5.09 -11.03 -6.77
CA CYS A 180 -6.54 -11.23 -6.70
C CYS A 180 -7.30 -9.92 -6.98
N LEU A 181 -6.82 -8.77 -6.49
CA LEU A 181 -7.42 -7.47 -6.81
C LEU A 181 -7.37 -7.18 -8.31
N ALA A 182 -6.23 -7.41 -8.97
CA ALA A 182 -6.11 -7.21 -10.41
C ALA A 182 -7.06 -8.12 -11.21
N VAL A 183 -7.23 -9.37 -10.77
CA VAL A 183 -8.18 -10.33 -11.38
C VAL A 183 -9.64 -9.88 -11.20
N VAL A 184 -9.99 -9.28 -10.06
CA VAL A 184 -11.37 -8.81 -9.76
C VAL A 184 -11.70 -7.47 -10.45
N GLU A 185 -10.71 -6.63 -10.73
CA GLU A 185 -10.91 -5.37 -11.47
C GLU A 185 -11.34 -5.60 -12.94
N LEU A 186 -10.96 -6.73 -13.57
CA LEU A 186 -11.34 -7.07 -14.94
C LEU A 186 -12.84 -7.34 -15.12
N PRO A 187 -13.48 -8.28 -14.37
CA PRO A 187 -14.93 -8.45 -14.42
C PRO A 187 -15.66 -7.20 -13.94
N PHE A 188 -15.10 -6.45 -12.97
CA PHE A 188 -15.70 -5.19 -12.52
C PHE A 188 -15.72 -4.12 -13.62
N TYR A 189 -14.66 -4.00 -14.44
CA TYR A 189 -14.64 -3.12 -15.61
C TYR A 189 -15.67 -3.54 -16.66
N ILE A 190 -15.81 -4.84 -16.94
CA ILE A 190 -16.78 -5.36 -17.90
C ILE A 190 -18.21 -5.08 -17.42
N LEU A 191 -18.49 -5.37 -16.13
CA LEU A 191 -19.78 -5.11 -15.51
C LEU A 191 -20.17 -3.63 -15.56
N CYS A 192 -19.22 -2.72 -15.29
CA CYS A 192 -19.46 -1.27 -15.33
C CYS A 192 -19.77 -0.74 -16.73
N ASN A 193 -19.18 -1.29 -17.79
CA ASN A 193 -19.35 -0.74 -19.15
C ASN A 193 -20.42 -1.48 -19.98
N TYR A 194 -20.68 -2.76 -19.72
CA TYR A 194 -21.61 -3.58 -20.50
C TYR A 194 -22.93 -3.92 -19.78
N PHE A 195 -23.17 -3.37 -18.58
CA PHE A 195 -24.42 -3.54 -17.81
C PHE A 195 -24.87 -5.00 -17.71
N MET A 196 -24.05 -5.83 -17.07
CA MET A 196 -24.44 -7.18 -16.71
C MET A 196 -25.07 -7.20 -15.31
N ASP A 197 -25.98 -8.15 -15.12
CA ASP A 197 -26.74 -8.51 -13.91
C ASP A 197 -26.31 -7.82 -12.59
N ALA A 198 -27.26 -7.15 -11.94
CA ALA A 198 -27.08 -6.42 -10.69
C ALA A 198 -26.50 -7.28 -9.57
N TYR A 199 -26.80 -8.59 -9.56
CA TYR A 199 -26.24 -9.53 -8.59
C TYR A 199 -24.74 -9.78 -8.80
N LEU A 200 -24.28 -9.92 -10.05
CA LEU A 200 -22.86 -10.12 -10.34
C LEU A 200 -22.04 -8.87 -10.01
N PHE A 201 -22.62 -7.69 -10.28
CA PHE A 201 -22.04 -6.41 -9.89
C PHE A 201 -21.89 -6.27 -8.37
N PHE A 202 -22.89 -6.72 -7.60
CA PHE A 202 -22.82 -6.77 -6.14
C PHE A 202 -21.67 -7.62 -5.64
N VAL A 203 -21.61 -8.88 -6.07
CA VAL A 203 -20.61 -9.84 -5.62
C VAL A 203 -19.20 -9.36 -5.95
N ALA A 204 -18.98 -8.87 -7.18
CA ALA A 204 -17.68 -8.33 -7.59
C ALA A 204 -17.25 -7.12 -6.73
N THR A 205 -18.19 -6.24 -6.39
CA THR A 205 -17.93 -5.09 -5.50
C THR A 205 -17.54 -5.54 -4.11
N CYS A 206 -18.28 -6.47 -3.50
CA CYS A 206 -18.01 -6.99 -2.17
C CYS A 206 -16.64 -7.66 -2.10
N ILE A 207 -16.31 -8.49 -3.09
CA ILE A 207 -15.00 -9.15 -3.17
C ILE A 207 -13.89 -8.10 -3.32
N LYS A 208 -14.07 -7.10 -4.18
CA LYS A 208 -13.09 -6.02 -4.36
C LYS A 208 -12.85 -5.28 -3.04
N GLN A 209 -13.92 -4.89 -2.35
CA GLN A 209 -13.81 -4.16 -1.09
C GLN A 209 -13.14 -5.02 0.00
N LEU A 210 -13.48 -6.31 0.08
CA LEU A 210 -12.84 -7.22 1.02
C LEU A 210 -11.33 -7.34 0.77
N LEU A 211 -10.93 -7.48 -0.50
CA LEU A 211 -9.51 -7.59 -0.87
C LEU A 211 -8.75 -6.29 -0.59
N ILE A 212 -9.38 -5.13 -0.81
CA ILE A 212 -8.86 -3.82 -0.40
C ILE A 212 -8.69 -3.81 1.12
N ASP A 213 -9.73 -4.15 1.89
CA ASP A 213 -9.66 -4.13 3.35
C ASP A 213 -8.56 -5.05 3.89
N ILE A 214 -8.38 -6.24 3.30
CA ILE A 214 -7.27 -7.14 3.64
C ILE A 214 -5.94 -6.46 3.33
N MET A 215 -5.75 -5.91 2.13
CA MET A 215 -4.48 -5.27 1.77
C MET A 215 -4.15 -4.09 2.70
N PHE A 216 -5.12 -3.26 3.04
CA PHE A 216 -4.94 -2.06 3.85
C PHE A 216 -4.77 -2.36 5.34
N VAL A 217 -5.55 -3.27 5.91
CA VAL A 217 -5.49 -3.59 7.34
C VAL A 217 -4.37 -4.59 7.60
N PHE A 218 -4.22 -5.63 6.79
CA PHE A 218 -3.25 -6.68 7.07
C PHE A 218 -1.80 -6.19 6.97
N CYS A 219 -1.44 -5.35 5.99
CA CYS A 219 -0.05 -4.92 5.79
C CYS A 219 0.57 -4.17 7.00
N PRO A 220 -0.03 -3.10 7.55
CA PRO A 220 0.53 -2.38 8.69
C PRO A 220 0.46 -3.19 9.99
N TRP A 221 -0.66 -3.89 10.24
CA TRP A 221 -0.83 -4.69 11.45
C TRP A 221 0.11 -5.89 11.48
N SER A 222 0.32 -6.53 10.34
CA SER A 222 1.28 -7.64 10.26
C SER A 222 2.71 -7.15 10.48
N MET A 223 3.12 -6.00 9.96
CA MET A 223 4.45 -5.43 10.28
C MET A 223 4.62 -5.16 11.77
N PHE A 224 3.61 -4.59 12.43
CA PHE A 224 3.64 -4.32 13.87
C PHE A 224 3.73 -5.60 14.72
N LEU A 225 2.93 -6.61 14.38
CA LEU A 225 2.85 -7.86 15.14
C LEU A 225 4.05 -8.79 14.90
N VAL A 226 4.59 -8.79 13.68
CA VAL A 226 5.64 -9.71 13.24
C VAL A 226 7.03 -9.16 13.50
N CYS A 227 7.25 -7.85 13.29
CA CYS A 227 8.60 -7.28 13.37
C CYS A 227 8.98 -6.99 14.82
N THR A 228 9.70 -7.93 15.43
CA THR A 228 10.20 -7.80 16.80
C THR A 228 11.08 -6.58 17.00
N GLY A 229 11.80 -6.13 15.96
CA GLY A 229 12.61 -4.91 15.97
C GLY A 229 11.77 -3.63 16.08
N ILE A 230 10.69 -3.51 15.29
CA ILE A 230 9.76 -2.37 15.38
C ILE A 230 9.06 -2.36 16.74
N ARG A 231 8.61 -3.52 17.21
CA ARG A 231 7.98 -3.62 18.54
C ARG A 231 8.93 -3.19 19.65
N LYS A 232 10.21 -3.58 19.60
CA LYS A 232 11.22 -3.12 20.55
C LYS A 232 11.48 -1.61 20.44
N ALA A 233 11.65 -1.08 19.23
CA ALA A 233 11.85 0.36 19.02
C ALA A 233 10.67 1.19 19.55
N ILE A 234 9.43 0.74 19.33
CA ILE A 234 8.22 1.39 19.86
C ILE A 234 8.19 1.29 21.39
N LEU A 235 8.51 0.13 21.96
CA LEU A 235 8.60 -0.05 23.42
C LEU A 235 9.73 0.78 24.05
N ASP A 236 10.85 0.96 23.35
CA ASP A 236 11.97 1.78 23.78
C ASP A 236 11.64 3.28 23.69
N MET A 237 10.85 3.71 22.71
CA MET A 237 10.29 5.07 22.67
C MET A 237 9.23 5.31 23.76
N LEU A 238 8.46 4.28 24.12
CA LEU A 238 7.43 4.34 25.17
C LEU A 238 8.01 4.22 26.58
N ARG A 239 9.24 3.70 26.72
CA ARG A 239 9.93 3.68 28.01
C ARG A 239 10.40 5.09 28.35
N PRO A 240 10.01 5.66 29.51
CA PRO A 240 10.60 6.91 29.97
C PRO A 240 12.11 6.71 30.14
N VAL A 241 12.90 7.61 29.57
CA VAL A 241 14.36 7.63 29.73
C VAL A 241 14.66 7.62 31.23
N PRO A 242 15.39 6.61 31.76
CA PRO A 242 15.81 6.67 33.15
C PRO A 242 16.74 7.88 33.30
N HIS A 243 16.38 8.82 34.19
CA HIS A 243 17.26 9.89 34.61
C HIS A 243 18.54 9.26 35.18
N ILE A 244 19.63 9.23 34.40
CA ILE A 244 20.95 8.87 34.90
C ILE A 244 21.51 10.12 35.59
N PRO A 245 21.79 10.10 36.90
CA PRO A 245 22.44 11.22 37.57
C PRO A 245 23.87 11.41 37.01
N GLN A 246 24.18 12.66 36.65
CA GLN A 246 25.38 13.16 35.95
C GLN A 246 26.77 12.84 36.56
N LYS A 247 26.90 12.00 37.60
CA LYS A 247 28.14 11.88 38.38
C LYS A 247 29.24 10.98 37.78
N GLN A 248 29.04 10.31 36.65
CA GLN A 248 30.05 9.37 36.11
C GLN A 248 30.89 9.88 34.91
N PHE A 249 30.63 11.08 34.36
CA PHE A 249 31.37 11.57 33.19
C PHE A 249 32.69 12.31 33.50
N ALA A 250 32.95 12.68 34.75
CA ALA A 250 34.15 13.43 35.12
C ALA A 250 35.44 12.59 35.23
N GLY A 251 35.34 11.26 35.31
CA GLY A 251 36.50 10.38 35.55
C GLY A 251 37.25 9.92 34.29
N ARG A 252 36.71 10.13 33.08
CA ARG A 252 37.26 9.54 31.85
C ARG A 252 38.03 10.53 30.95
N ILE A 253 38.05 11.82 31.31
CA ILE A 253 38.72 12.86 30.50
C ILE A 253 40.20 13.03 30.92
N SER A 254 40.62 12.61 32.12
CA SER A 254 42.02 12.79 32.56
C SER A 254 43.01 11.80 31.93
N THR A 255 42.55 10.71 31.32
CA THR A 255 43.46 9.64 30.81
C THR A 255 43.90 9.84 29.36
N VAL A 256 43.31 10.78 28.62
CA VAL A 256 43.65 11.01 27.20
C VAL A 256 44.74 12.08 27.01
N SER A 257 45.16 12.77 28.08
CA SER A 257 46.16 13.85 28.03
C SER A 257 47.63 13.39 28.06
N ASN A 258 47.92 12.10 28.24
CA ASN A 258 49.29 11.60 28.45
C ASN A 258 49.84 10.72 27.31
N ILE A 259 49.28 10.83 26.10
CA ILE A 259 49.85 10.21 24.90
C ILE A 259 49.91 11.28 23.80
N LEU A 260 50.88 12.17 23.93
CA LEU A 260 51.44 13.00 22.87
C LEU A 260 52.95 13.07 23.08
#